data_AF-C5FQB1-F1
#
_entry.id   AF-C5FQB1-F1
#
_cell.length_a   1.000
_cell.length_b   1.000
_cell.length_c   1.000
_cell.angle_alpha   90.00
_cell.angle_beta   90.00
_cell.angle_gamma   90.00
#
_symmetry.space_group_name_H-M   'P 1'
#
loop_
_entity.id
_entity.type
_entity.pdbx_description
1 polymer ?
#
loop_
_entity_poly.entity_id
_entity_poly.type
_entity_poly.pdbx_seq_one_letter_code
_entity_poly.pdbx_strand_id
1 'polypeptide(L)'
;MAEAPSASYDRYEEDFVKAFKIIDSAELPSVENNALHLFAGGSRAPYDSSKYVRDRVAQDSESSTLEETLHSIYEELKVLSKKNPEIEAALYERDGGRCFITGRTAGVKPIYIIPPSILEDEDLQPGGYLRPLLEAAITKEETEQMFSLLGSPGRESVLKNLILMEPSIRCCFRYGYFEIIKSPYLEPPYLPEDAPKSKDGGWRLERTRPQLMTPLIIPYDNELYKVPSTINPASHPLPARLLLRIHGTVCEPLRTIDIENEIKAGWPIKPEPKELNWVVRLFLRSFLRIIPNFARIRIYEYVDKMVEYWDPRQKRSHVKYLPLGLVLKKGRENTENEASALLVAEKHVSISTPRLIDSVMIDKSSGFILMTKVYGYPLNKVLYRVTWEELKQIGEDLAKFIAELRRIPNKSDYLIADTRGGPVNDHRFFYQAWGPFKTVAGFTDRLLQDVKGPRDKPPLSFLYEKKHEVYFTHSDIHMTNLFVTRGRLSGVIDWENAGFKPEYWEYIRSLWPYGADKRAKFLYGTAFGDKYKEEYEAELYILKRCSWLL
;
A
#
# COMPACT_ATOMS: atom_id res chain seq x y z
N MET A 1 -27.61 -82.10 -12.05
CA MET A 1 -27.64 -80.85 -12.83
C MET A 1 -27.94 -79.72 -11.87
N ALA A 2 -26.92 -78.91 -11.56
CA ALA A 2 -27.09 -77.61 -10.94
C ALA A 2 -26.17 -76.67 -11.74
N GLU A 3 -26.79 -75.77 -12.50
CA GLU A 3 -26.11 -74.78 -13.33
C GLU A 3 -25.32 -73.81 -12.44
N ALA A 4 -24.07 -73.55 -12.81
CA ALA A 4 -23.28 -72.48 -12.23
C ALA A 4 -23.75 -71.12 -12.77
N PRO A 5 -23.79 -70.05 -11.96
CA PRO A 5 -24.18 -68.73 -12.42
C PRO A 5 -23.02 -68.08 -13.20
N SER A 6 -22.94 -68.29 -14.51
CA SER A 6 -21.95 -67.63 -15.38
C SER A 6 -22.37 -66.23 -15.85
N ALA A 7 -23.61 -65.79 -15.56
CA ALA A 7 -24.18 -64.59 -16.18
C ALA A 7 -23.87 -63.24 -15.49
N SER A 8 -23.19 -63.22 -14.33
CA SER A 8 -22.92 -61.96 -13.58
C SER A 8 -21.54 -61.38 -13.84
N TYR A 9 -20.54 -62.19 -14.21
CA TYR A 9 -19.19 -61.72 -14.52
C TYR A 9 -19.10 -61.10 -15.92
N ASP A 10 -19.77 -61.67 -16.93
CA ASP A 10 -19.78 -61.12 -18.30
C ASP A 10 -20.41 -59.71 -18.38
N ARG A 11 -21.47 -59.46 -17.60
CA ARG A 11 -22.11 -58.13 -17.53
C ARG A 11 -21.23 -57.09 -16.83
N TYR A 12 -20.36 -57.52 -15.92
CA TYR A 12 -19.43 -56.65 -15.21
C TYR A 12 -18.36 -56.09 -16.17
N GLU A 13 -17.87 -56.93 -17.07
CA GLU A 13 -16.86 -56.56 -18.06
C GLU A 13 -17.45 -55.71 -19.20
N GLU A 14 -18.68 -56.01 -19.64
CA GLU A 14 -19.32 -55.28 -20.73
C GLU A 14 -19.61 -53.80 -20.42
N ASP A 15 -20.17 -53.49 -19.25
CA ASP A 15 -20.57 -52.12 -18.91
C ASP A 15 -19.37 -51.24 -18.58
N PHE A 16 -18.36 -51.84 -17.97
CA PHE A 16 -17.07 -51.24 -17.73
C PHE A 16 -16.35 -50.88 -19.04
N VAL A 17 -16.23 -51.84 -19.97
CA VAL A 17 -15.59 -51.61 -21.28
C VAL A 17 -16.38 -50.61 -22.13
N LYS A 18 -17.72 -50.63 -22.07
CA LYS A 18 -18.56 -49.68 -22.80
C LYS A 18 -18.39 -48.25 -22.30
N ALA A 19 -18.32 -48.02 -20.99
CA ALA A 19 -18.12 -46.69 -20.42
C ALA A 19 -16.79 -46.07 -20.87
N PHE A 20 -15.70 -46.86 -20.85
CA PHE A 20 -14.39 -46.42 -21.32
C PHE A 20 -14.39 -46.08 -22.81
N LYS A 21 -15.01 -46.93 -23.66
CA LYS A 21 -15.16 -46.64 -25.10
C LYS A 21 -15.96 -45.38 -25.36
N ILE A 22 -17.02 -45.13 -24.59
CA ILE A 22 -17.80 -43.89 -24.66
C ILE A 22 -16.91 -42.69 -24.34
N ILE A 23 -16.17 -42.73 -23.22
CA ILE A 23 -15.25 -41.65 -22.80
C ILE A 23 -14.14 -41.42 -23.84
N ASP A 24 -13.55 -42.48 -24.38
CA ASP A 24 -12.47 -42.43 -25.37
C ASP A 24 -12.93 -41.93 -26.75
N SER A 25 -14.22 -42.08 -27.06
CA SER A 25 -14.78 -41.63 -28.33
C SER A 25 -15.12 -40.13 -28.36
N ALA A 26 -15.10 -39.44 -27.22
CA ALA A 26 -15.44 -38.03 -27.10
C ALA A 26 -14.20 -37.11 -27.20
N GLU A 27 -14.33 -35.97 -27.88
CA GLU A 27 -13.25 -34.98 -28.01
C GLU A 27 -13.14 -34.07 -26.77
N LEU A 28 -12.77 -34.64 -25.63
CA LEU A 28 -12.62 -33.92 -24.36
C LEU A 28 -11.18 -33.44 -24.10
N PRO A 29 -10.97 -32.34 -23.35
CA PRO A 29 -9.64 -31.97 -22.87
C PRO A 29 -9.03 -33.10 -22.02
N SER A 30 -7.70 -33.29 -22.12
CA SER A 30 -6.99 -34.43 -21.51
C SER A 30 -7.23 -34.58 -20.01
N VAL A 31 -7.42 -33.47 -19.28
CA VAL A 31 -7.69 -33.46 -17.84
C VAL A 31 -9.12 -33.95 -17.54
N GLU A 32 -10.10 -33.59 -18.35
CA GLU A 32 -11.50 -34.01 -18.17
C GLU A 32 -11.66 -35.49 -18.51
N ASN A 33 -11.07 -35.91 -19.64
CA ASN A 33 -11.05 -37.30 -20.06
C ASN A 33 -10.42 -38.22 -19.00
N ASN A 34 -9.23 -37.86 -18.48
CA ASN A 34 -8.58 -38.60 -17.40
C ASN A 34 -9.42 -38.65 -16.11
N ALA A 35 -10.10 -37.55 -15.75
CA ALA A 35 -10.95 -37.53 -14.55
C ALA A 35 -12.15 -38.47 -14.68
N LEU A 36 -12.76 -38.58 -15.86
CA LEU A 36 -13.86 -39.49 -16.14
C LEU A 36 -13.41 -40.96 -16.15
N HIS A 37 -12.21 -41.25 -16.66
CA HIS A 37 -11.58 -42.57 -16.57
C HIS A 37 -11.35 -43.00 -15.12
N LEU A 38 -10.81 -42.10 -14.30
CA LEU A 38 -10.62 -42.36 -12.87
C LEU A 38 -11.95 -42.53 -12.13
N PHE A 39 -13.00 -41.82 -12.53
CA PHE A 39 -14.34 -41.99 -11.96
C PHE A 39 -14.97 -43.34 -12.32
N ALA A 40 -14.93 -43.73 -13.59
CA ALA A 40 -15.50 -45.00 -14.08
C ALA A 40 -14.69 -46.23 -13.61
N GLY A 41 -13.36 -46.12 -13.60
CA GLY A 41 -12.45 -47.23 -13.30
C GLY A 41 -11.88 -47.28 -11.90
N GLY A 42 -11.61 -46.13 -11.30
CA GLY A 42 -10.90 -45.99 -10.02
C GLY A 42 -11.79 -45.82 -8.80
N SER A 43 -13.13 -45.83 -8.96
CA SER A 43 -14.05 -45.69 -7.83
C SER A 43 -14.13 -46.97 -6.97
N ARG A 44 -14.66 -46.85 -5.74
CA ARG A 44 -14.91 -48.01 -4.86
C ARG A 44 -16.02 -48.93 -5.37
N ALA A 45 -16.81 -48.48 -6.35
CA ALA A 45 -17.87 -49.23 -7.01
C ALA A 45 -17.79 -48.99 -8.54
N PRO A 46 -16.77 -49.58 -9.22
CA PRO A 46 -16.47 -49.30 -10.62
C PRO A 46 -17.61 -49.70 -11.56
N TYR A 47 -18.38 -50.74 -11.19
CA TYR A 47 -19.57 -51.13 -11.93
C TYR A 47 -20.66 -50.05 -11.91
N ASP A 48 -21.03 -49.54 -10.72
CA ASP A 48 -22.11 -48.56 -10.60
C ASP A 48 -21.73 -47.22 -11.23
N SER A 49 -20.46 -46.81 -11.11
CA SER A 49 -19.94 -45.60 -11.74
C SER A 49 -19.86 -45.71 -13.27
N SER A 50 -19.38 -46.83 -13.82
CA SER A 50 -19.38 -47.09 -15.27
C SER A 50 -20.81 -47.16 -15.83
N LYS A 51 -21.72 -47.85 -15.12
CA LYS A 51 -23.14 -47.92 -15.46
C LYS A 51 -23.78 -46.53 -15.45
N TYR A 52 -23.47 -45.70 -14.46
CA TYR A 52 -23.97 -44.33 -14.37
C TYR A 52 -23.56 -43.48 -15.58
N VAL A 53 -22.28 -43.51 -15.99
CA VAL A 53 -21.81 -42.79 -17.18
C VAL A 53 -22.59 -43.22 -18.43
N ARG A 54 -22.72 -44.54 -18.64
CA ARG A 54 -23.46 -45.10 -19.77
C ARG A 54 -24.94 -44.68 -19.75
N ASP A 55 -25.61 -44.83 -18.61
CA ASP A 55 -27.04 -44.55 -18.46
C ASP A 55 -27.32 -43.05 -18.63
N ARG A 56 -26.42 -42.18 -18.14
CA ARG A 56 -26.51 -40.73 -18.31
C ARG A 56 -26.36 -40.31 -19.77
N VAL A 57 -25.37 -40.87 -20.48
CA VAL A 57 -25.17 -40.63 -21.92
C VAL A 57 -26.37 -41.13 -22.74
N ALA A 58 -26.92 -42.29 -22.39
CA ALA A 58 -28.11 -42.82 -23.06
C ALA A 58 -29.36 -41.94 -22.82
N GLN A 59 -29.54 -41.44 -21.58
CA GLN A 59 -30.66 -40.57 -21.22
C GLN A 59 -30.59 -39.21 -21.92
N ASP A 60 -29.41 -38.64 -22.06
CA ASP A 60 -29.23 -37.30 -22.65
C ASP A 60 -29.05 -37.32 -24.17
N SER A 61 -29.06 -38.50 -24.80
CA SER A 61 -28.74 -38.69 -26.23
C SER A 61 -29.65 -37.91 -27.19
N GLU A 62 -30.86 -37.52 -26.76
CA GLU A 62 -31.79 -36.69 -27.53
C GLU A 62 -31.68 -35.19 -27.22
N SER A 63 -31.06 -34.82 -26.10
CA SER A 63 -31.06 -33.43 -25.58
C SER A 63 -29.69 -32.74 -25.59
N SER A 64 -28.60 -33.49 -25.64
CA SER A 64 -27.23 -32.97 -25.52
C SER A 64 -26.25 -33.77 -26.37
N THR A 65 -25.13 -33.17 -26.74
CA THR A 65 -24.01 -33.89 -27.35
C THR A 65 -23.29 -34.78 -26.32
N LEU A 66 -22.55 -35.78 -26.81
CA LEU A 66 -21.77 -36.68 -25.95
C LEU A 66 -20.77 -35.89 -25.08
N GLU A 67 -20.08 -34.93 -25.68
CA GLU A 67 -19.13 -34.05 -25.01
C GLU A 67 -19.80 -33.19 -23.94
N GLU A 68 -20.98 -32.62 -24.22
CA GLU A 68 -21.73 -31.80 -23.25
C GLU A 68 -22.19 -32.64 -22.04
N THR A 69 -22.68 -33.86 -22.27
CA THR A 69 -23.09 -34.75 -21.17
C THR A 69 -21.90 -35.19 -20.33
N LEU A 70 -20.78 -35.59 -20.95
CA LEU A 70 -19.58 -35.97 -20.22
C LEU A 70 -18.94 -34.78 -19.49
N HIS A 71 -18.96 -33.59 -20.08
CA HIS A 71 -18.54 -32.35 -19.42
C HIS A 71 -19.45 -32.02 -18.23
N SER A 72 -20.77 -32.22 -18.34
CA SER A 72 -21.71 -32.07 -17.22
C SER A 72 -21.37 -33.02 -16.06
N ILE A 73 -21.08 -34.29 -16.35
CA ILE A 73 -20.68 -35.27 -15.32
C ILE A 73 -19.38 -34.80 -14.64
N TYR A 74 -18.40 -34.31 -15.41
CA TYR A 74 -17.16 -33.77 -14.87
C TYR A 74 -17.38 -32.52 -13.98
N GLU A 75 -18.25 -31.59 -14.40
CA GLU A 75 -18.63 -30.43 -13.59
C GLU A 75 -19.39 -30.84 -12.32
N GLU A 76 -20.25 -31.85 -12.39
CA GLU A 76 -20.95 -32.41 -11.22
C GLU A 76 -19.98 -33.10 -10.26
N LEU A 77 -18.95 -33.81 -10.74
CA LEU A 77 -17.87 -34.36 -9.92
C LEU A 77 -17.08 -33.25 -9.21
N LYS A 78 -16.83 -32.12 -9.88
CA LYS A 78 -16.26 -30.91 -9.24
C LYS A 78 -17.18 -30.33 -8.17
N VAL A 79 -18.50 -30.42 -8.32
CA VAL A 79 -19.47 -29.99 -7.32
C VAL A 79 -19.51 -30.97 -6.15
N LEU A 80 -19.51 -32.28 -6.42
CA LEU A 80 -19.57 -33.34 -5.41
C LEU A 80 -18.34 -33.33 -4.50
N SER A 81 -17.15 -33.16 -5.08
CA SER A 81 -15.88 -32.99 -4.33
C SER A 81 -15.83 -31.73 -3.47
N LYS A 82 -16.76 -30.79 -3.63
CA LYS A 82 -16.82 -29.51 -2.89
C LYS A 82 -17.99 -29.41 -1.90
N LYS A 83 -18.91 -30.38 -1.87
CA LYS A 83 -20.11 -30.32 -1.02
C LYS A 83 -19.87 -30.93 0.36
N ASN A 84 -19.72 -30.09 1.37
CA ASN A 84 -20.06 -30.42 2.76
C ASN A 84 -21.24 -29.53 3.20
N PRO A 85 -22.48 -29.88 2.81
CA PRO A 85 -23.63 -28.97 2.83
C PRO A 85 -24.01 -28.51 4.25
N GLU A 86 -23.72 -29.31 5.28
CA GLU A 86 -23.99 -28.94 6.68
C GLU A 86 -23.07 -27.83 7.18
N ILE A 87 -21.78 -27.87 6.81
CA ILE A 87 -20.81 -26.83 7.17
C ILE A 87 -21.09 -25.54 6.41
N GLU A 88 -21.44 -25.65 5.13
CA GLU A 88 -21.81 -24.51 4.32
C GLU A 88 -23.09 -23.86 4.87
N ALA A 89 -24.14 -24.63 5.17
CA ALA A 89 -25.36 -24.11 5.78
C ALA A 89 -25.09 -23.36 7.10
N ALA A 90 -24.31 -23.97 8.01
CA ALA A 90 -23.94 -23.33 9.28
C ALA A 90 -23.13 -22.04 9.07
N LEU A 91 -22.24 -22.02 8.08
CA LEU A 91 -21.47 -20.82 7.75
C LEU A 91 -22.37 -19.69 7.21
N TYR A 92 -23.33 -20.00 6.34
CA TYR A 92 -24.30 -19.04 5.84
C TYR A 92 -25.25 -18.54 6.94
N GLU A 93 -25.62 -19.40 7.89
CA GLU A 93 -26.38 -19.02 9.09
C GLU A 93 -25.59 -18.03 9.97
N ARG A 94 -24.31 -18.34 10.23
CA ARG A 94 -23.40 -17.47 11.02
C ARG A 94 -23.24 -16.08 10.40
N ASP A 95 -22.93 -16.01 9.11
CA ASP A 95 -22.56 -14.75 8.45
C ASP A 95 -23.78 -14.06 7.76
N GLY A 96 -24.97 -14.67 7.82
CA GLY A 96 -26.19 -14.17 7.19
C GLY A 96 -26.12 -14.12 5.66
N GLY A 97 -25.33 -15.02 5.05
CA GLY A 97 -25.12 -15.11 3.60
C GLY A 97 -24.43 -13.88 2.96
N ARG A 98 -23.72 -13.07 3.74
CA ARG A 98 -23.07 -11.83 3.28
C ARG A 98 -21.57 -11.86 3.54
N CYS A 99 -20.83 -11.18 2.67
CA CYS A 99 -19.44 -10.81 2.98
C CYS A 99 -19.45 -9.71 4.04
N PHE A 100 -18.92 -9.95 5.24
CA PHE A 100 -18.94 -8.96 6.33
C PHE A 100 -18.06 -7.72 6.07
N ILE A 101 -17.18 -7.78 5.06
CA ILE A 101 -16.33 -6.66 4.64
C ILE A 101 -17.11 -5.65 3.80
N THR A 102 -17.93 -6.12 2.85
CA THR A 102 -18.60 -5.28 1.84
C THR A 102 -20.12 -5.24 1.96
N GLY A 103 -20.72 -6.18 2.71
CA GLY A 103 -22.16 -6.37 2.84
C GLY A 103 -22.83 -7.06 1.65
N ARG A 104 -22.09 -7.39 0.58
CA ARG A 104 -22.68 -8.00 -0.63
C ARG A 104 -22.98 -9.48 -0.40
N THR A 105 -23.99 -9.96 -1.11
CA THR A 105 -24.43 -11.38 -1.14
C THR A 105 -24.04 -12.09 -2.43
N ALA A 106 -23.82 -11.36 -3.53
CA ALA A 106 -23.59 -11.92 -4.85
C ALA A 106 -22.25 -12.67 -4.95
N GLY A 107 -22.29 -13.95 -5.34
CA GLY A 107 -21.10 -14.78 -5.57
C GLY A 107 -20.26 -15.07 -4.33
N VAL A 108 -20.81 -14.81 -3.14
CA VAL A 108 -20.19 -15.12 -1.86
C VAL A 108 -20.02 -16.63 -1.76
N LYS A 109 -18.81 -17.09 -1.42
CA LYS A 109 -18.51 -18.50 -1.20
C LYS A 109 -17.60 -18.68 0.00
N PRO A 110 -17.62 -19.86 0.66
CA PRO A 110 -16.66 -20.20 1.70
C PRO A 110 -15.22 -20.10 1.19
N ILE A 111 -14.35 -19.54 2.01
CA ILE A 111 -12.89 -19.62 1.85
C ILE A 111 -12.26 -20.03 3.18
N TYR A 112 -11.28 -20.94 3.08
CA TYR A 112 -10.42 -21.28 4.20
C TYR A 112 -9.40 -20.17 4.47
N ILE A 113 -9.23 -19.81 5.74
CA ILE A 113 -8.18 -18.88 6.17
C ILE A 113 -6.81 -19.51 5.91
N ILE A 114 -6.64 -20.75 6.35
CA ILE A 114 -5.49 -21.61 6.04
C ILE A 114 -6.00 -22.85 5.27
N PRO A 115 -5.48 -23.15 4.07
CA PRO A 115 -5.90 -24.33 3.32
C PRO A 115 -5.71 -25.64 4.12
N PRO A 116 -6.74 -26.49 4.26
CA PRO A 116 -6.62 -27.76 5.01
C PRO A 116 -5.59 -28.73 4.43
N SER A 117 -5.24 -28.59 3.14
CA SER A 117 -4.21 -29.38 2.47
C SER A 117 -2.84 -29.30 3.14
N ILE A 118 -2.58 -28.27 3.96
CA ILE A 118 -1.35 -28.16 4.75
C ILE A 118 -1.15 -29.35 5.71
N LEU A 119 -2.22 -30.03 6.11
CA LEU A 119 -2.16 -31.21 6.98
C LEU A 119 -1.58 -32.44 6.28
N GLU A 120 -1.67 -32.49 4.96
CA GLU A 120 -1.23 -33.62 4.13
C GLU A 120 0.09 -33.31 3.40
N ASP A 121 0.58 -32.08 3.51
CA ASP A 121 1.80 -31.62 2.85
C ASP A 121 3.04 -32.12 3.60
N GLU A 122 3.79 -33.04 2.98
CA GLU A 122 4.99 -33.67 3.54
C GLU A 122 6.08 -32.66 3.92
N ASP A 123 6.17 -31.53 3.20
CA ASP A 123 7.19 -30.51 3.43
C ASP A 123 6.92 -29.68 4.70
N LEU A 124 5.66 -29.63 5.11
CA LEU A 124 5.16 -28.87 6.26
C LEU A 124 4.89 -29.76 7.50
N GLN A 125 5.11 -31.07 7.39
CA GLN A 125 5.11 -31.98 8.53
C GLN A 125 6.37 -31.85 9.39
N PRO A 126 6.37 -32.34 10.65
CA PRO A 126 7.58 -32.45 11.45
C PRO A 126 8.69 -33.20 10.70
N GLY A 127 9.82 -32.51 10.45
CA GLY A 127 10.95 -33.04 9.68
C GLY A 127 10.96 -32.69 8.19
N GLY A 128 9.87 -32.11 7.66
CA GLY A 128 9.81 -31.57 6.30
C GLY A 128 10.65 -30.30 6.14
N TYR A 129 11.06 -29.97 4.90
CA TYR A 129 12.02 -28.87 4.68
C TYR A 129 11.40 -27.47 4.83
N LEU A 130 10.09 -27.32 4.68
CA LEU A 130 9.38 -26.04 4.88
C LEU A 130 8.96 -25.83 6.34
N ARG A 131 8.89 -26.90 7.15
CA ARG A 131 8.50 -26.81 8.57
C ARG A 131 9.33 -25.79 9.36
N PRO A 132 10.69 -25.78 9.29
CA PRO A 132 11.49 -24.79 10.02
C PRO A 132 11.21 -23.35 9.59
N LEU A 133 10.90 -23.12 8.31
CA LEU A 133 10.55 -21.79 7.80
C LEU A 133 9.21 -21.30 8.37
N LEU A 134 8.21 -22.17 8.39
CA LEU A 134 6.90 -21.89 9.00
C LEU A 134 7.05 -21.60 10.50
N GLU A 135 7.77 -22.45 11.23
CA GLU A 135 8.00 -22.26 12.66
C GLU A 135 8.82 -21.00 12.96
N ALA A 136 9.74 -20.60 12.08
CA ALA A 136 10.44 -19.32 12.21
C ALA A 136 9.52 -18.11 11.97
N ALA A 137 8.51 -18.24 11.10
CA ALA A 137 7.57 -17.18 10.80
C ALA A 137 6.54 -16.95 11.92
N ILE A 138 6.02 -18.02 12.53
CA ILE A 138 4.91 -17.93 13.50
C ILE A 138 5.20 -18.53 14.88
N THR A 139 6.36 -19.15 15.13
CA THR A 139 6.74 -19.99 16.28
C THR A 139 6.31 -21.45 16.19
N LYS A 140 7.07 -22.32 16.87
CA LYS A 140 6.77 -23.75 16.96
C LYS A 140 5.45 -23.99 17.68
N GLU A 141 5.21 -23.28 18.79
CA GLU A 141 3.99 -23.42 19.60
C GLU A 141 2.74 -23.06 18.79
N GLU A 142 2.78 -21.94 18.04
CA GLU A 142 1.65 -21.53 17.18
C GLU A 142 1.46 -22.47 16.00
N THR A 143 2.54 -23.05 15.48
CA THR A 143 2.46 -24.05 14.40
C THR A 143 1.74 -25.31 14.89
N GLU A 144 2.11 -25.85 16.05
CA GLU A 144 1.41 -27.02 16.61
C GLU A 144 -0.06 -26.71 16.94
N GLN A 145 -0.35 -25.53 17.49
CA GLN A 145 -1.72 -25.08 17.74
C GLN A 145 -2.52 -24.97 16.44
N MET A 146 -1.92 -24.47 15.37
CA MET A 146 -2.55 -24.41 14.05
C MET A 146 -2.87 -25.81 13.52
N PHE A 147 -1.89 -26.72 13.49
CA PHE A 147 -2.10 -28.08 12.99
C PHE A 147 -3.14 -28.83 13.82
N SER A 148 -3.12 -28.69 15.14
CA SER A 148 -4.14 -29.25 16.04
C SER A 148 -5.54 -28.71 15.76
N LEU A 149 -5.67 -27.39 15.56
CA LEU A 149 -6.95 -26.76 15.23
C LEU A 149 -7.48 -27.22 13.86
N LEU A 150 -6.61 -27.31 12.86
CA LEU A 150 -6.97 -27.75 11.51
C LEU A 150 -7.33 -29.24 11.47
N GLY A 151 -6.61 -30.09 12.23
CA GLY A 151 -6.82 -31.53 12.28
C GLY A 151 -7.94 -32.00 13.22
N SER A 152 -8.51 -31.09 14.02
CA SER A 152 -9.59 -31.41 14.95
C SER A 152 -10.88 -31.81 14.20
N PRO A 153 -11.39 -33.05 14.40
CA PRO A 153 -12.63 -33.47 13.77
C PRO A 153 -13.81 -32.75 14.43
N GLY A 154 -14.51 -31.92 13.67
CA GLY A 154 -15.70 -31.21 14.17
C GLY A 154 -16.08 -30.01 13.31
N ARG A 155 -17.37 -29.84 13.08
CA ARG A 155 -17.93 -28.72 12.31
C ARG A 155 -17.46 -27.37 12.86
N GLU A 156 -17.42 -27.24 14.18
CA GLU A 156 -17.03 -26.04 14.90
C GLU A 156 -15.56 -25.67 14.62
N SER A 157 -14.67 -26.67 14.52
CA SER A 157 -13.27 -26.43 14.19
C SER A 157 -13.10 -25.95 12.75
N VAL A 158 -13.83 -26.57 11.81
CA VAL A 158 -13.84 -26.15 10.40
C VAL A 158 -14.38 -24.73 10.25
N LEU A 159 -15.44 -24.37 10.98
CA LEU A 159 -16.02 -23.01 10.97
C LEU A 159 -15.05 -21.93 11.47
N LYS A 160 -14.19 -22.25 12.44
CA LYS A 160 -13.12 -21.35 12.91
C LYS A 160 -12.07 -21.03 11.82
N ASN A 161 -11.96 -21.88 10.80
CA ASN A 161 -11.08 -21.70 9.64
C ASN A 161 -11.82 -21.18 8.41
N LEU A 162 -13.13 -20.90 8.47
CA LEU A 162 -13.94 -20.52 7.31
C LEU A 162 -14.51 -19.10 7.41
N ILE A 163 -14.53 -18.44 6.26
CA ILE A 163 -15.11 -17.11 6.08
C ILE A 163 -15.94 -17.06 4.79
N LEU A 164 -17.06 -16.34 4.79
CA LEU A 164 -17.77 -15.97 3.58
C LEU A 164 -17.20 -14.69 2.94
N MET A 165 -16.74 -14.81 1.69
CA MET A 165 -16.22 -13.68 0.92
C MET A 165 -16.79 -13.65 -0.50
N GLU A 166 -17.05 -12.44 -1.00
CA GLU A 166 -17.33 -12.19 -2.41
C GLU A 166 -16.07 -12.42 -3.28
N PRO A 167 -16.20 -12.66 -4.60
CA PRO A 167 -15.07 -13.09 -5.43
C PRO A 167 -13.87 -12.15 -5.40
N SER A 168 -14.08 -10.85 -5.47
CA SER A 168 -13.00 -9.87 -5.58
C SER A 168 -12.25 -9.67 -4.25
N ILE A 169 -12.96 -9.66 -3.12
CA ILE A 169 -12.37 -9.61 -1.77
C ILE A 169 -11.64 -10.92 -1.46
N ARG A 170 -12.22 -12.06 -1.86
CA ARG A 170 -11.60 -13.38 -1.71
C ARG A 170 -10.27 -13.47 -2.46
N CYS A 171 -10.19 -12.90 -3.66
CA CYS A 171 -8.96 -12.78 -4.41
C CYS A 171 -7.92 -11.95 -3.62
N CYS A 172 -8.31 -10.74 -3.20
CA CYS A 172 -7.43 -9.86 -2.42
C CYS A 172 -6.91 -10.50 -1.13
N PHE A 173 -7.75 -11.27 -0.43
CA PHE A 173 -7.40 -11.97 0.79
C PHE A 173 -6.31 -13.02 0.53
N ARG A 174 -6.51 -13.88 -0.49
CA ARG A 174 -5.54 -14.94 -0.86
C ARG A 174 -4.15 -14.41 -1.21
N TYR A 175 -4.07 -13.24 -1.82
CA TYR A 175 -2.81 -12.62 -2.22
C TYR A 175 -2.25 -11.67 -1.14
N GLY A 176 -2.84 -11.65 0.07
CA GLY A 176 -2.32 -10.85 1.18
C GLY A 176 -2.41 -9.34 0.96
N TYR A 177 -3.40 -8.83 0.22
CA TYR A 177 -3.57 -7.38 0.03
C TYR A 177 -4.04 -6.66 1.31
N PHE A 178 -4.61 -7.41 2.24
CA PHE A 178 -5.03 -6.97 3.55
C PHE A 178 -5.06 -8.15 4.52
N GLU A 179 -4.99 -7.84 5.80
CA GLU A 179 -5.24 -8.78 6.90
C GLU A 179 -6.51 -8.40 7.67
N ILE A 180 -7.10 -9.40 8.31
CA ILE A 180 -8.25 -9.24 9.19
C ILE A 180 -7.73 -9.42 10.62
N ILE A 181 -7.80 -8.35 11.41
CA ILE A 181 -7.28 -8.36 12.77
C ILE A 181 -8.44 -8.52 13.75
N LYS A 182 -8.39 -9.61 14.51
CA LYS A 182 -9.29 -9.89 15.63
C LYS A 182 -8.56 -9.63 16.94
N SER A 183 -9.08 -8.77 17.82
CA SER A 183 -8.49 -8.41 19.11
C SER A 183 -8.26 -9.64 20.00
N PRO A 184 -7.12 -9.72 20.75
CA PRO A 184 -6.88 -10.82 21.69
C PRO A 184 -7.93 -10.89 22.79
N TYR A 185 -8.53 -9.74 23.14
CA TYR A 185 -9.56 -9.62 24.18
C TYR A 185 -10.91 -10.24 23.80
N LEU A 186 -11.04 -10.81 22.59
CA LEU A 186 -12.24 -11.49 22.12
C LEU A 186 -12.17 -13.02 22.26
N GLU A 187 -11.03 -13.56 22.72
CA GLU A 187 -10.82 -14.99 22.91
C GLU A 187 -10.06 -15.27 24.22
N PRO A 188 -10.25 -16.44 24.86
CA PRO A 188 -9.43 -16.86 26.00
C PRO A 188 -7.93 -16.87 25.64
N PRO A 189 -7.02 -16.61 26.61
CA PRO A 189 -7.27 -16.33 28.02
C PRO A 189 -7.59 -14.87 28.33
N TYR A 190 -7.63 -14.00 27.31
CA TYR A 190 -7.62 -12.55 27.50
C TYR A 190 -9.01 -11.91 27.52
N LEU A 191 -10.10 -12.66 27.69
CA LEU A 191 -11.47 -12.11 27.81
C LEU A 191 -11.56 -11.18 29.03
N PRO A 192 -11.63 -9.84 28.88
CA PRO A 192 -11.77 -8.94 30.02
C PRO A 192 -13.26 -8.76 30.32
N GLU A 193 -13.63 -8.75 31.60
CA GLU A 193 -15.00 -8.43 32.03
C GLU A 193 -15.41 -7.00 31.64
N ASP A 194 -14.44 -6.07 31.59
CA ASP A 194 -14.63 -4.63 31.36
C ASP A 194 -13.82 -4.06 30.18
N ALA A 195 -13.52 -4.86 29.14
CA ALA A 195 -12.75 -4.38 28.00
C ALA A 195 -13.43 -3.16 27.35
N PRO A 196 -12.74 -2.03 27.13
CA PRO A 196 -13.33 -0.92 26.41
C PRO A 196 -13.73 -1.40 25.02
N LYS A 197 -15.05 -1.39 24.76
CA LYS A 197 -15.61 -1.73 23.45
C LYS A 197 -15.12 -0.68 22.46
N SER A 198 -14.05 -0.98 21.75
CA SER A 198 -13.60 -0.16 20.64
C SER A 198 -14.76 0.01 19.65
N LYS A 199 -14.80 1.15 18.95
CA LYS A 199 -15.87 1.47 17.97
C LYS A 199 -16.08 0.36 16.94
N ASP A 200 -15.02 -0.40 16.66
CA ASP A 200 -14.95 -1.49 15.69
C ASP A 200 -15.24 -2.89 16.29
N GLY A 201 -15.60 -2.97 17.58
CA GLY A 201 -15.91 -4.23 18.28
C GLY A 201 -14.72 -5.18 18.41
N GLY A 202 -13.49 -4.67 18.27
CA GLY A 202 -12.25 -5.44 18.31
C GLY A 202 -11.89 -6.10 16.98
N TRP A 203 -12.52 -5.71 15.87
CA TRP A 203 -12.23 -6.20 14.53
C TRP A 203 -11.86 -5.05 13.60
N ARG A 204 -10.75 -5.18 12.86
CA ARG A 204 -10.39 -4.19 11.84
C ARG A 204 -9.73 -4.85 10.64
N LEU A 205 -9.76 -4.16 9.50
CA LEU A 205 -8.93 -4.49 8.37
C LEU A 205 -7.62 -3.71 8.45
N GLU A 206 -6.54 -4.33 8.01
CA GLU A 206 -5.28 -3.63 7.84
C GLU A 206 -4.74 -3.93 6.45
N ARG A 207 -4.55 -2.89 5.65
CA ARG A 207 -3.97 -3.04 4.31
C ARG A 207 -2.48 -3.30 4.46
N THR A 208 -2.03 -4.40 3.90
CA THR A 208 -0.61 -4.69 3.75
C THR A 208 0.05 -3.54 2.99
N ARG A 209 1.34 -3.28 3.25
CA ARG A 209 2.11 -2.27 2.49
C ARG A 209 2.76 -2.90 1.26
N PRO A 210 2.90 -2.18 0.14
CA PRO A 210 2.48 -0.80 -0.16
C PRO A 210 0.98 -0.63 -0.48
N GLN A 211 0.29 0.29 0.21
CA GLN A 211 -1.16 0.50 0.05
C GLN A 211 -1.62 0.99 -1.35
N LEU A 212 -0.71 1.50 -2.18
CA LEU A 212 -1.03 1.98 -3.54
C LEU A 212 -1.52 0.88 -4.48
N MET A 213 -1.10 -0.36 -4.19
CA MET A 213 -1.46 -1.54 -4.97
C MET A 213 -2.75 -2.19 -4.48
N THR A 214 -3.36 -1.68 -3.40
CA THR A 214 -4.59 -2.26 -2.87
C THR A 214 -5.75 -1.95 -3.82
N PRO A 215 -6.46 -2.98 -4.33
CA PRO A 215 -7.61 -2.78 -5.21
C PRO A 215 -8.65 -1.82 -4.61
N LEU A 216 -9.26 -0.98 -5.45
CA LEU A 216 -10.26 0.03 -5.05
C LEU A 216 -11.50 -0.55 -4.36
N ILE A 217 -11.68 -1.86 -4.46
CA ILE A 217 -12.77 -2.61 -3.83
C ILE A 217 -12.61 -2.77 -2.31
N ILE A 218 -11.40 -2.58 -1.77
CA ILE A 218 -11.19 -2.60 -0.32
C ILE A 218 -11.63 -1.25 0.25
N PRO A 219 -12.46 -1.20 1.31
CA PRO A 219 -12.87 0.05 1.95
C PRO A 219 -11.67 0.92 2.34
N TYR A 220 -11.72 2.22 2.01
CA TYR A 220 -10.60 3.17 2.19
C TYR A 220 -10.33 3.52 3.65
N ASP A 221 -11.35 3.44 4.49
CA ASP A 221 -11.33 3.66 5.93
C ASP A 221 -10.85 2.44 6.72
N ASN A 222 -10.61 1.31 6.04
CA ASN A 222 -10.36 0.01 6.65
C ASN A 222 -11.48 -0.43 7.61
N GLU A 223 -12.68 0.15 7.48
CA GLU A 223 -13.84 -0.21 8.28
C GLU A 223 -14.51 -1.45 7.67
N LEU A 224 -15.16 -2.23 8.53
CA LEU A 224 -15.98 -3.38 8.14
C LEU A 224 -17.40 -2.91 7.88
N TYR A 225 -18.06 -3.47 6.87
CA TYR A 225 -19.51 -3.26 6.68
C TYR A 225 -20.29 -3.64 7.95
N LYS A 226 -19.91 -4.76 8.58
CA LYS A 226 -20.50 -5.20 9.84
C LYS A 226 -19.44 -5.89 10.70
N VAL A 227 -19.41 -5.57 11.99
CA VAL A 227 -18.60 -6.32 12.97
C VAL A 227 -19.06 -7.78 12.99
N PRO A 228 -18.17 -8.76 12.78
CA PRO A 228 -18.52 -10.17 12.85
C PRO A 228 -19.12 -10.52 14.21
N SER A 229 -20.28 -11.16 14.21
CA SER A 229 -20.97 -11.62 15.42
C SER A 229 -21.66 -12.96 15.16
N THR A 230 -21.88 -13.73 16.21
CA THR A 230 -22.57 -15.02 16.15
C THR A 230 -23.58 -15.12 17.28
N ILE A 231 -24.72 -15.76 17.00
CA ILE A 231 -25.80 -15.95 17.99
C ILE A 231 -25.42 -17.07 18.98
N ASN A 232 -24.66 -18.06 18.52
CA ASN A 232 -24.23 -19.19 19.33
C ASN A 232 -22.74 -19.49 19.11
N PRO A 233 -21.85 -18.95 19.95
CA PRO A 233 -20.40 -19.17 19.81
C PRO A 233 -19.97 -20.64 19.90
N ALA A 234 -20.75 -21.50 20.55
CA ALA A 234 -20.43 -22.91 20.70
C ALA A 234 -20.68 -23.71 19.42
N SER A 235 -21.78 -23.45 18.71
CA SER A 235 -22.12 -24.15 17.45
C SER A 235 -21.67 -23.42 16.19
N HIS A 236 -21.59 -22.09 16.23
CA HIS A 236 -21.26 -21.21 15.12
C HIS A 236 -20.10 -20.28 15.47
N PRO A 237 -18.92 -20.83 15.80
CA PRO A 237 -17.79 -20.00 16.21
C PRO A 237 -17.35 -19.06 15.08
N LEU A 238 -16.93 -17.86 15.49
CA LEU A 238 -16.25 -16.92 14.59
C LEU A 238 -14.84 -17.42 14.25
N PRO A 239 -14.22 -16.90 13.18
CA PRO A 239 -12.85 -17.20 12.83
C PRO A 239 -11.88 -17.12 14.02
N ALA A 240 -11.01 -18.11 14.14
CA ALA A 240 -9.99 -18.15 15.19
C ALA A 240 -8.96 -17.05 14.97
N ARG A 241 -8.60 -16.31 16.03
CA ARG A 241 -7.58 -15.25 15.95
C ARG A 241 -6.25 -15.79 15.46
N LEU A 242 -5.85 -16.98 15.93
CA LEU A 242 -4.60 -17.62 15.56
C LEU A 242 -4.47 -17.77 14.04
N LEU A 243 -5.50 -18.32 13.38
CA LEU A 243 -5.49 -18.55 11.93
C LEU A 243 -5.43 -17.25 11.13
N LEU A 244 -6.19 -16.24 11.55
CA LEU A 244 -6.17 -14.91 10.92
C LEU A 244 -4.78 -14.26 11.00
N ARG A 245 -4.14 -14.36 12.16
CA ARG A 245 -2.79 -13.84 12.38
C ARG A 245 -1.77 -14.59 11.53
N ILE A 246 -1.82 -15.93 11.51
CA ILE A 246 -0.91 -16.74 10.69
C ILE A 246 -1.07 -16.39 9.21
N HIS A 247 -2.30 -16.25 8.72
CA HIS A 247 -2.56 -15.81 7.35
C HIS A 247 -1.91 -14.45 7.08
N GLY A 248 -2.08 -13.46 7.95
CA GLY A 248 -1.43 -12.14 7.83
C GLY A 248 0.10 -12.25 7.74
N THR A 249 0.71 -12.97 8.68
CA THR A 249 2.16 -13.18 8.74
C THR A 249 2.73 -13.86 7.50
N VAL A 250 2.06 -14.92 7.01
CA VAL A 250 2.54 -15.70 5.86
C VAL A 250 2.28 -14.97 4.54
N CYS A 251 1.16 -14.27 4.41
CA CYS A 251 0.78 -13.64 3.14
C CYS A 251 1.40 -12.25 2.94
N GLU A 252 1.81 -11.54 4.00
CA GLU A 252 2.45 -10.23 3.86
C GLU A 252 3.71 -10.26 2.98
N PRO A 253 4.67 -11.20 3.18
CA PRO A 253 5.84 -11.33 2.31
C PRO A 253 5.49 -11.73 0.88
N LEU A 254 4.44 -12.53 0.65
CA LEU A 254 4.05 -13.00 -0.68
C LEU A 254 3.68 -11.86 -1.62
N ARG A 255 3.28 -10.71 -1.07
CA ARG A 255 3.05 -9.51 -1.86
C ARG A 255 4.29 -9.03 -2.62
N THR A 256 5.49 -9.33 -2.10
CA THR A 256 6.73 -8.97 -2.79
C THR A 256 6.88 -9.68 -4.14
N ILE A 257 6.23 -10.82 -4.33
CA ILE A 257 6.20 -11.55 -5.61
C ILE A 257 5.44 -10.75 -6.67
N ASP A 258 4.27 -10.21 -6.32
CA ASP A 258 3.50 -9.33 -7.22
C ASP A 258 4.32 -8.09 -7.58
N ILE A 259 4.97 -7.47 -6.60
CA ILE A 259 5.84 -6.31 -6.81
C ILE A 259 7.01 -6.67 -7.75
N GLU A 260 7.61 -7.85 -7.59
CA GLU A 260 8.68 -8.32 -8.47
C GLU A 260 8.18 -8.47 -9.92
N ASN A 261 6.99 -9.03 -10.10
CA ASN A 261 6.35 -9.13 -11.41
C ASN A 261 6.07 -7.74 -12.02
N GLU A 262 5.65 -6.75 -11.21
CA GLU A 262 5.49 -5.37 -11.68
C GLU A 262 6.81 -4.68 -12.04
N ILE A 263 7.89 -4.97 -11.31
CA ILE A 263 9.23 -4.47 -11.64
C ILE A 263 9.66 -5.06 -12.99
N LYS A 264 9.47 -6.37 -13.20
CA LYS A 264 9.76 -7.05 -14.46
C LYS A 264 8.93 -6.51 -15.62
N ALA A 265 7.66 -6.17 -15.38
CA ALA A 265 6.79 -5.54 -16.38
C ALA A 265 7.19 -4.09 -16.73
N GLY A 266 8.06 -3.46 -15.93
CA GLY A 266 8.50 -2.09 -16.11
C GLY A 266 7.54 -1.05 -15.53
N TRP A 267 7.91 0.22 -15.63
CA TRP A 267 7.05 1.30 -15.13
C TRP A 267 5.80 1.48 -15.99
N PRO A 268 4.63 1.73 -15.37
CA PRO A 268 3.41 1.97 -16.12
C PRO A 268 3.58 3.19 -17.05
N ILE A 269 3.32 2.98 -18.33
CA ILE A 269 3.32 4.05 -19.34
C ILE A 269 1.96 4.75 -19.25
N LYS A 270 1.86 5.79 -18.42
CA LYS A 270 0.73 6.73 -18.48
C LYS A 270 1.14 7.94 -19.33
N PRO A 271 0.30 8.40 -20.27
CA PRO A 271 0.55 9.67 -20.92
C PRO A 271 0.56 10.75 -19.85
N GLU A 272 1.71 11.40 -19.67
CA GLU A 272 1.78 12.56 -18.81
C GLU A 272 0.93 13.66 -19.46
N PRO A 273 -0.07 14.21 -18.74
CA PRO A 273 -0.86 15.30 -19.29
C PRO A 273 0.09 16.44 -19.66
N LYS A 274 -0.11 17.05 -20.83
CA LYS A 274 0.71 18.19 -21.24
C LYS A 274 0.62 19.27 -20.17
N GLU A 275 1.77 19.81 -19.76
CA GLU A 275 1.79 21.00 -18.93
C GLU A 275 0.93 22.10 -19.54
N LEU A 276 0.32 22.92 -18.68
CA LEU A 276 -0.44 24.07 -19.13
C LEU A 276 0.44 24.97 -20.01
N ASN A 277 0.00 25.26 -21.23
CA ASN A 277 0.76 26.03 -22.22
C ASN A 277 1.24 27.36 -21.61
N TRP A 278 2.51 27.73 -21.84
CA TRP A 278 3.11 28.95 -21.32
C TRP A 278 2.33 30.23 -21.68
N VAL A 279 1.71 30.29 -22.86
CA VAL A 279 0.85 31.42 -23.28
C VAL A 279 -0.39 31.51 -22.38
N VAL A 280 -1.00 30.36 -22.08
CA VAL A 280 -2.15 30.29 -21.17
C VAL A 280 -1.74 30.67 -19.76
N ARG A 281 -0.57 30.22 -19.29
CA ARG A 281 -0.03 30.62 -17.97
C ARG A 281 0.18 32.13 -17.88
N LEU A 282 0.73 32.76 -18.91
CA LEU A 282 0.90 34.21 -18.96
C LEU A 282 -0.43 34.94 -18.97
N PHE A 283 -1.39 34.48 -19.78
CA PHE A 283 -2.73 35.04 -19.80
C PHE A 283 -3.38 34.98 -18.41
N LEU A 284 -3.33 33.81 -17.74
CA LEU A 284 -3.87 33.64 -16.38
C LEU A 284 -3.17 34.55 -15.36
N ARG A 285 -1.83 34.61 -15.39
CA ARG A 285 -1.03 35.51 -14.53
C ARG A 285 -1.47 36.96 -14.72
N SER A 286 -1.61 37.42 -15.96
CA SER A 286 -2.01 38.79 -16.28
C SER A 286 -3.45 39.07 -15.89
N PHE A 287 -4.38 38.16 -16.19
CA PHE A 287 -5.79 38.30 -15.87
C PHE A 287 -6.03 38.38 -14.36
N LEU A 288 -5.42 37.48 -13.57
CA LEU A 288 -5.59 37.46 -12.12
C LEU A 288 -4.97 38.70 -11.45
N ARG A 289 -3.89 39.26 -11.99
CA ARG A 289 -3.29 40.51 -11.48
C ARG A 289 -4.22 41.73 -11.61
N ILE A 290 -5.17 41.71 -12.55
CA ILE A 290 -6.15 42.81 -12.73
C ILE A 290 -7.24 42.74 -11.64
N ILE A 291 -7.47 41.56 -11.06
CA ILE A 291 -8.52 41.35 -10.06
C ILE A 291 -8.02 41.78 -8.67
N PRO A 292 -8.76 42.67 -7.96
CA PRO A 292 -8.40 43.09 -6.60
C PRO A 292 -8.27 41.90 -5.63
N ASN A 293 -7.36 42.03 -4.65
CA ASN A 293 -7.06 40.95 -3.69
C ASN A 293 -8.30 40.40 -2.99
N PHE A 294 -9.21 41.28 -2.52
CA PHE A 294 -10.43 40.84 -1.83
C PHE A 294 -11.31 39.94 -2.71
N ALA A 295 -11.39 40.22 -4.01
CA ALA A 295 -12.17 39.42 -4.96
C ALA A 295 -11.46 38.10 -5.26
N ARG A 296 -10.13 38.11 -5.43
CA ARG A 296 -9.34 36.86 -5.61
C ARG A 296 -9.47 35.92 -4.41
N ILE A 297 -9.41 36.45 -3.19
CA ILE A 297 -9.62 35.66 -1.96
C ILE A 297 -11.00 34.98 -1.99
N ARG A 298 -12.07 35.74 -2.28
CA ARG A 298 -13.43 35.18 -2.35
C ARG A 298 -13.57 34.13 -3.45
N ILE A 299 -12.92 34.32 -4.60
CA ILE A 299 -12.88 33.31 -5.68
C ILE A 299 -12.20 32.04 -5.18
N TYR A 300 -11.02 32.14 -4.56
CA TYR A 300 -10.29 30.96 -4.08
C TYR A 300 -11.00 30.23 -2.93
N GLU A 301 -11.64 30.95 -2.01
CA GLU A 301 -12.49 30.35 -0.98
C GLU A 301 -13.70 29.61 -1.58
N TYR A 302 -14.30 30.16 -2.63
CA TYR A 302 -15.39 29.50 -3.35
C TYR A 302 -14.89 28.25 -4.07
N VAL A 303 -13.77 28.34 -4.81
CA VAL A 303 -13.15 27.20 -5.49
C VAL A 303 -12.79 26.09 -4.49
N ASP A 304 -12.18 26.43 -3.36
CA ASP A 304 -11.83 25.50 -2.29
C ASP A 304 -13.05 24.70 -1.81
N LYS A 305 -14.16 25.38 -1.48
CA LYS A 305 -15.43 24.75 -1.09
C LYS A 305 -16.05 23.89 -2.18
N MET A 306 -16.03 24.38 -3.42
CA MET A 306 -16.60 23.63 -4.55
C MET A 306 -15.82 22.34 -4.83
N VAL A 307 -14.49 22.37 -4.75
CA VAL A 307 -13.68 21.16 -4.91
C VAL A 307 -14.03 20.11 -3.85
N GLU A 308 -14.23 20.52 -2.59
CA GLU A 308 -14.65 19.57 -1.55
C GLU A 308 -16.04 18.98 -1.77
N TYR A 309 -16.94 19.76 -2.38
CA TYR A 309 -18.27 19.29 -2.75
C TYR A 309 -18.22 18.27 -3.89
N TRP A 310 -17.47 18.55 -4.96
CA TRP A 310 -17.39 17.69 -6.14
C TRP A 310 -16.46 16.48 -5.98
N ASP A 311 -15.37 16.62 -5.21
CA ASP A 311 -14.43 15.54 -4.92
C ASP A 311 -14.20 15.42 -3.40
N PRO A 312 -15.06 14.66 -2.69
CA PRO A 312 -14.95 14.46 -1.24
C PRO A 312 -13.60 13.87 -0.80
N ARG A 313 -12.83 13.24 -1.70
CA ARG A 313 -11.49 12.72 -1.39
C ARG A 313 -10.48 13.83 -1.09
N GLN A 314 -10.76 15.05 -1.53
CA GLN A 314 -9.90 16.22 -1.31
C GLN A 314 -10.38 17.07 -0.12
N LYS A 315 -11.41 16.63 0.62
CA LYS A 315 -11.97 17.35 1.77
C LYS A 315 -10.93 17.58 2.86
N ARG A 316 -10.88 18.79 3.42
CA ARG A 316 -9.89 19.25 4.43
C ARG A 316 -8.42 19.25 3.98
N SER A 317 -8.12 18.86 2.74
CA SER A 317 -6.77 18.99 2.19
C SER A 317 -6.39 20.47 2.02
N HIS A 318 -5.18 20.84 2.43
CA HIS A 318 -4.59 22.16 2.14
C HIS A 318 -4.23 22.34 0.66
N VAL A 319 -4.15 21.25 -0.10
CA VAL A 319 -3.82 21.23 -1.52
C VAL A 319 -5.01 20.68 -2.30
N LYS A 320 -5.56 21.48 -3.21
CA LYS A 320 -6.67 21.10 -4.09
C LYS A 320 -6.18 20.96 -5.51
N TYR A 321 -6.43 19.81 -6.13
CA TYR A 321 -6.19 19.57 -7.55
C TYR A 321 -7.39 20.08 -8.35
N LEU A 322 -7.10 21.00 -9.26
CA LEU A 322 -8.08 21.63 -10.13
C LEU A 322 -7.97 21.04 -11.55
N PRO A 323 -9.01 21.23 -12.39
CA PRO A 323 -8.93 20.94 -13.81
C PRO A 323 -7.74 21.63 -14.50
N LEU A 324 -7.37 21.14 -15.69
CA LEU A 324 -6.29 21.69 -16.53
C LEU A 324 -4.88 21.62 -15.89
N GLY A 325 -4.68 20.73 -14.92
CA GLY A 325 -3.38 20.55 -14.28
C GLY A 325 -3.01 21.73 -13.38
N LEU A 326 -4.00 22.40 -12.78
CA LEU A 326 -3.80 23.44 -11.78
C LEU A 326 -3.91 22.89 -10.37
N VAL A 327 -3.27 23.57 -9.43
CA VAL A 327 -3.27 23.26 -8.00
C VAL A 327 -3.50 24.55 -7.23
N LEU A 328 -4.48 24.53 -6.32
CA LEU A 328 -4.70 25.59 -5.35
C LEU A 328 -4.21 25.09 -3.98
N LYS A 329 -3.13 25.68 -3.47
CA LYS A 329 -2.62 25.44 -2.12
C LYS A 329 -3.11 26.57 -1.21
N LYS A 330 -3.75 26.21 -0.11
CA LYS A 330 -4.00 27.11 1.02
C LYS A 330 -2.78 27.07 1.93
N GLY A 331 -1.87 28.01 1.71
CA GLY A 331 -0.61 28.13 2.43
C GLY A 331 -0.79 28.73 3.83
N ARG A 332 0.27 28.62 4.62
CA ARG A 332 0.38 29.19 5.97
C ARG A 332 1.27 30.45 5.93
N GLU A 333 2.03 30.70 6.99
CA GLU A 333 2.89 31.88 7.18
C GLU A 333 3.94 32.07 6.06
N ASN A 334 4.34 30.98 5.38
CA ASN A 334 5.37 31.01 4.34
C ASN A 334 4.83 31.16 2.90
N THR A 335 3.53 31.46 2.73
CA THR A 335 2.89 31.55 1.40
C THR A 335 3.63 32.51 0.46
N GLU A 336 4.05 33.67 0.97
CA GLU A 336 4.79 34.65 0.18
C GLU A 336 6.20 34.18 -0.21
N ASN A 337 6.89 33.47 0.70
CA ASN A 337 8.21 32.92 0.43
C ASN A 337 8.12 31.79 -0.60
N GLU A 338 7.14 30.90 -0.49
CA GLU A 338 6.90 29.83 -1.46
C GLU A 338 6.67 30.40 -2.87
N ALA A 339 5.79 31.41 -3.01
CA ALA A 339 5.54 32.05 -4.30
C ALA A 339 6.82 32.65 -4.91
N SER A 340 7.63 33.33 -4.10
CA SER A 340 8.93 33.88 -4.53
C SER A 340 9.92 32.78 -4.91
N ALA A 341 9.99 31.69 -4.13
CA ALA A 341 10.84 30.54 -4.41
C ALA A 341 10.48 29.83 -5.73
N LEU A 342 9.19 29.67 -6.03
CA LEU A 342 8.75 29.10 -7.32
C LEU A 342 9.21 29.94 -8.51
N LEU A 343 9.22 31.28 -8.39
CA LEU A 343 9.74 32.18 -9.43
C LEU A 343 11.26 32.08 -9.60
N VAL A 344 11.99 31.83 -8.51
CA VAL A 344 13.44 31.59 -8.55
C VAL A 344 13.73 30.23 -9.21
N ALA A 345 13.03 29.18 -8.78
CA ALA A 345 13.16 27.83 -9.32
C ALA A 345 12.82 27.79 -10.82
N GLU A 346 11.78 28.51 -11.27
CA GLU A 346 11.40 28.60 -12.68
C GLU A 346 12.53 29.08 -13.60
N LYS A 347 13.46 29.87 -13.08
CA LYS A 347 14.55 30.47 -13.87
C LYS A 347 15.86 29.67 -13.85
N HIS A 348 16.10 28.91 -12.79
CA HIS A 348 17.44 28.36 -12.52
C HIS A 348 17.50 26.84 -12.48
N VAL A 349 16.35 26.17 -12.43
CA VAL A 349 16.26 24.72 -12.23
C VAL A 349 15.68 24.08 -13.49
N SER A 350 16.31 22.98 -13.94
CA SER A 350 15.89 22.24 -15.13
C SER A 350 14.77 21.23 -14.84
N ILE A 351 14.75 20.65 -13.64
CA ILE A 351 13.72 19.69 -13.25
C ILE A 351 12.34 20.35 -13.11
N SER A 352 11.26 19.58 -13.29
CA SER A 352 9.91 20.11 -13.18
C SER A 352 9.62 20.62 -11.77
N THR A 353 9.17 21.86 -11.67
CA THR A 353 8.70 22.49 -10.43
C THR A 353 7.33 23.13 -10.68
N PRO A 354 6.49 23.31 -9.65
CA PRO A 354 5.23 24.03 -9.81
C PRO A 354 5.49 25.43 -10.40
N ARG A 355 4.76 25.79 -11.45
CA ARG A 355 4.85 27.14 -12.02
C ARG A 355 3.81 28.01 -11.37
N LEU A 356 4.24 29.05 -10.66
CA LEU A 356 3.35 30.00 -9.99
C LEU A 356 2.38 30.63 -11.00
N ILE A 357 1.08 30.62 -10.76
CA ILE A 357 0.09 31.36 -11.55
C ILE A 357 -0.34 32.61 -10.80
N ASP A 358 -0.64 32.47 -9.52
CA ASP A 358 -1.03 33.58 -8.67
C ASP A 358 -0.77 33.29 -7.19
N SER A 359 -0.63 34.33 -6.38
CA SER A 359 -0.58 34.24 -4.93
C SER A 359 -1.28 35.44 -4.28
N VAL A 360 -2.02 35.21 -3.21
CA VAL A 360 -2.70 36.26 -2.44
C VAL A 360 -2.72 35.92 -0.95
N MET A 361 -2.41 36.90 -0.10
CA MET A 361 -2.50 36.77 1.35
C MET A 361 -3.91 37.10 1.82
N ILE A 362 -4.45 36.25 2.69
CA ILE A 362 -5.71 36.52 3.42
C ILE A 362 -5.38 37.41 4.62
N ASP A 363 -4.34 37.06 5.36
CA ASP A 363 -3.83 37.76 6.52
C ASP A 363 -2.30 37.52 6.65
N LYS A 364 -1.72 37.78 7.83
CA LYS A 364 -0.27 37.61 8.06
C LYS A 364 0.18 36.14 8.11
N SER A 365 -0.73 35.20 8.31
CA SER A 365 -0.40 33.79 8.55
C SER A 365 -1.06 32.81 7.58
N SER A 366 -1.85 33.30 6.63
CA SER A 366 -2.53 32.45 5.65
C SER A 366 -2.71 33.13 4.29
N GLY A 367 -2.67 32.31 3.25
CA GLY A 367 -2.88 32.77 1.89
C GLY A 367 -3.17 31.63 0.93
N PHE A 368 -3.35 31.99 -0.33
CA PHE A 368 -3.54 31.05 -1.43
C PHE A 368 -2.40 31.17 -2.44
N ILE A 369 -1.99 30.01 -2.97
CA ILE A 369 -1.09 29.89 -4.10
C ILE A 369 -1.79 29.06 -5.16
N LEU A 370 -1.99 29.65 -6.34
CA LEU A 370 -2.41 28.95 -7.54
C LEU A 370 -1.17 28.65 -8.38
N MET A 371 -0.95 27.38 -8.71
CA MET A 371 0.23 26.93 -9.44
C MET A 371 -0.08 25.74 -10.36
N THR A 372 0.85 25.36 -11.23
CA THR A 372 0.72 24.14 -12.03
C THR A 372 1.03 22.90 -11.20
N LYS A 373 0.37 21.79 -11.54
CA LYS A 373 0.65 20.45 -11.02
C LYS A 373 1.98 19.94 -11.57
N VAL A 374 2.77 19.31 -10.70
CA VAL A 374 3.90 18.45 -11.11
C VAL A 374 3.37 17.03 -11.32
N TYR A 375 3.74 16.41 -12.44
CA TYR A 375 3.34 15.06 -12.80
C TYR A 375 4.39 14.02 -12.35
N GLY A 376 3.96 12.77 -12.24
CA GLY A 376 4.73 11.67 -11.68
C GLY A 376 4.13 11.16 -10.37
N TYR A 377 4.89 10.33 -9.67
CA TYR A 377 4.50 9.74 -8.39
C TYR A 377 5.41 10.25 -7.27
N PRO A 378 4.89 10.65 -6.10
CA PRO A 378 5.72 10.92 -4.93
C PRO A 378 6.58 9.69 -4.60
N LEU A 379 7.89 9.88 -4.43
CA LEU A 379 8.86 8.80 -4.24
C LEU A 379 8.49 7.93 -3.04
N ASN A 380 8.03 8.52 -1.93
CA ASN A 380 7.60 7.76 -0.75
C ASN A 380 6.44 6.79 -1.03
N LYS A 381 5.60 7.09 -2.03
CA LYS A 381 4.45 6.27 -2.41
C LYS A 381 4.83 5.12 -3.33
N VAL A 382 5.95 5.21 -4.04
CA VAL A 382 6.41 4.18 -5.00
C VAL A 382 7.73 3.55 -4.61
N LEU A 383 8.31 3.92 -3.46
CA LEU A 383 9.61 3.43 -3.01
C LEU A 383 9.66 1.90 -3.01
N TYR A 384 8.57 1.21 -2.66
CA TYR A 384 8.46 -0.25 -2.61
C TYR A 384 8.92 -0.97 -3.89
N ARG A 385 8.69 -0.37 -5.07
CA ARG A 385 9.05 -0.95 -6.38
C ARG A 385 10.32 -0.36 -6.99
N VAL A 386 10.89 0.68 -6.39
CA VAL A 386 12.13 1.30 -6.88
C VAL A 386 13.29 0.35 -6.58
N THR A 387 14.02 -0.06 -7.61
CA THR A 387 15.21 -0.93 -7.45
C THR A 387 16.38 -0.15 -6.86
N TRP A 388 17.46 -0.82 -6.45
CA TRP A 388 18.65 -0.13 -5.94
C TRP A 388 19.35 0.69 -7.03
N GLU A 389 19.34 0.21 -8.27
CA GLU A 389 19.88 0.88 -9.44
C GLU A 389 19.08 2.15 -9.77
N GLU A 390 17.75 2.06 -9.75
CA GLU A 390 16.87 3.22 -9.92
C GLU A 390 17.04 4.21 -8.78
N LEU A 391 17.11 3.74 -7.52
CA LEU A 391 17.32 4.59 -6.35
C LEU A 391 18.66 5.34 -6.43
N LYS A 392 19.72 4.66 -6.91
CA LYS A 392 21.01 5.28 -7.18
C LYS A 392 20.87 6.36 -8.25
N GLN A 393 20.17 6.06 -9.36
CA GLN A 393 19.97 7.01 -10.44
C GLN A 393 19.17 8.25 -9.99
N ILE A 394 18.14 8.05 -9.16
CA ILE A 394 17.38 9.14 -8.53
C ILE A 394 18.30 9.99 -7.64
N GLY A 395 19.21 9.36 -6.88
CA GLY A 395 20.21 10.07 -6.09
C GLY A 395 21.18 10.90 -6.94
N GLU A 396 21.64 10.37 -8.08
CA GLU A 396 22.48 11.10 -9.02
C GLU A 396 21.74 12.27 -9.68
N ASP A 397 20.46 12.10 -10.02
CA ASP A 397 19.62 13.19 -10.55
C ASP A 397 19.37 14.26 -9.48
N LEU A 398 19.17 13.85 -8.23
CA LEU A 398 19.07 14.74 -7.09
C LEU A 398 20.36 15.53 -6.86
N ALA A 399 21.54 14.91 -7.01
CA ALA A 399 22.83 15.60 -6.94
C ALA A 399 22.94 16.72 -7.99
N LYS A 400 22.49 16.46 -9.23
CA LYS A 400 22.46 17.46 -10.30
C LYS A 400 21.53 18.62 -9.96
N PHE A 401 20.33 18.31 -9.46
CA PHE A 401 19.37 19.31 -9.00
C PHE A 401 19.96 20.19 -7.88
N ILE A 402 20.59 19.59 -6.86
CA ILE A 402 21.25 20.33 -5.78
C ILE A 402 22.37 21.22 -6.34
N ALA A 403 23.14 20.74 -7.32
CA ALA A 403 24.17 21.55 -7.97
C ALA A 403 23.61 22.75 -8.73
N GLU A 404 22.41 22.64 -9.32
CA GLU A 404 21.69 23.78 -9.92
C GLU A 404 21.27 24.79 -8.86
N LEU A 405 20.70 24.33 -7.72
CA LEU A 405 20.34 25.22 -6.62
C LEU A 405 21.54 26.02 -6.10
N ARG A 406 22.69 25.36 -5.95
CA ARG A 406 23.93 26.01 -5.47
C ARG A 406 24.48 27.09 -6.40
N ARG A 407 24.03 27.17 -7.65
CA ARG A 407 24.42 28.23 -8.59
C ARG A 407 23.54 29.48 -8.51
N ILE A 408 22.44 29.42 -7.76
CA ILE A 408 21.51 30.55 -7.64
C ILE A 408 22.18 31.63 -6.77
N PRO A 409 22.33 32.87 -7.29
CA PRO A 409 22.98 33.94 -6.55
C PRO A 409 22.07 34.51 -5.45
N ASN A 410 22.63 34.74 -4.27
CA ASN A 410 21.98 35.52 -3.23
C ASN A 410 22.00 37.00 -3.61
N LYS A 411 20.81 37.62 -3.66
CA LYS A 411 20.63 39.05 -3.99
C LYS A 411 20.27 39.91 -2.78
N SER A 412 20.21 39.31 -1.60
CA SER A 412 19.89 40.02 -0.36
C SER A 412 21.16 40.55 0.32
N ASP A 413 20.98 41.52 1.22
CA ASP A 413 22.07 42.06 2.06
C ASP A 413 22.50 41.12 3.20
N TYR A 414 21.83 39.96 3.30
CA TYR A 414 22.05 38.97 4.34
C TYR A 414 22.61 37.69 3.73
N LEU A 415 23.52 37.05 4.44
CA LEU A 415 24.11 35.80 3.99
C LEU A 415 23.08 34.66 4.06
N ILE A 416 22.33 34.57 5.16
CA ILE A 416 21.30 33.57 5.40
C ILE A 416 19.95 34.28 5.50
N ALA A 417 19.07 34.02 4.53
CA ALA A 417 17.78 34.67 4.40
C ALA A 417 16.81 33.80 3.60
N ASP A 418 15.51 34.08 3.70
CA ASP A 418 14.51 33.52 2.80
C ASP A 418 14.69 34.07 1.36
N THR A 419 13.83 33.65 0.43
CA THR A 419 13.94 34.08 -0.97
C THR A 419 13.64 35.56 -1.19
N ARG A 420 13.07 36.25 -0.20
CA ARG A 420 12.72 37.67 -0.20
C ARG A 420 13.74 38.51 0.56
N GLY A 421 14.80 37.91 1.11
CA GLY A 421 15.81 38.59 1.93
C GLY A 421 15.41 38.78 3.40
N GLY A 422 14.33 38.13 3.83
CA GLY A 422 13.81 38.14 5.20
C GLY A 422 14.28 36.93 6.04
N PRO A 423 13.70 36.76 7.24
CA PRO A 423 14.03 35.65 8.13
C PRO A 423 13.73 34.29 7.50
N VAL A 424 14.59 33.30 7.73
CA VAL A 424 14.37 31.93 7.25
C VAL A 424 13.32 31.21 8.10
N ASN A 425 12.50 30.37 7.46
CA ASN A 425 11.60 29.44 8.16
C ASN A 425 11.96 27.99 7.80
N ASP A 426 11.62 27.08 8.71
CA ASP A 426 11.80 25.64 8.58
C ASP A 426 10.84 24.95 9.56
N HIS A 427 10.29 23.78 9.20
CA HIS A 427 9.49 22.96 10.12
C HIS A 427 10.21 22.65 11.43
N ARG A 428 11.54 22.62 11.43
CA ARG A 428 12.35 22.49 12.65
C ARG A 428 12.17 23.65 13.64
N PHE A 429 11.81 24.83 13.17
CA PHE A 429 11.67 26.01 14.00
C PHE A 429 10.27 26.14 14.62
N PHE A 430 9.41 25.12 14.51
CA PHE A 430 8.01 25.17 14.94
C PHE A 430 7.27 26.39 14.37
N TYR A 431 7.47 26.66 13.09
CA TYR A 431 6.91 27.80 12.36
C TYR A 431 7.43 29.18 12.80
N GLN A 432 8.48 29.25 13.63
CA GLN A 432 9.14 30.51 13.95
C GLN A 432 10.11 30.91 12.83
N ALA A 433 10.08 32.19 12.46
CA ALA A 433 11.03 32.78 11.53
C ALA A 433 12.32 33.20 12.26
N TRP A 434 13.49 32.81 11.74
CA TRP A 434 14.80 33.08 12.32
C TRP A 434 15.64 34.00 11.45
N GLY A 435 16.34 34.96 12.05
CA GLY A 435 17.20 35.88 11.32
C GLY A 435 16.43 37.04 10.67
N PRO A 436 16.82 37.52 9.47
CA PRO A 436 17.92 37.02 8.63
C PRO A 436 19.30 37.24 9.28
N PHE A 437 20.33 36.53 8.81
CA PHE A 437 21.67 36.56 9.42
C PHE A 437 22.75 37.04 8.44
N LYS A 438 23.69 37.84 8.94
CA LYS A 438 24.88 38.28 8.17
C LYS A 438 26.02 37.26 8.18
N THR A 439 26.03 36.32 9.13
CA THR A 439 27.10 35.34 9.30
C THR A 439 26.54 33.96 9.59
N VAL A 440 27.28 32.91 9.22
CA VAL A 440 26.96 31.52 9.60
C VAL A 440 26.99 31.35 11.11
N ALA A 441 27.95 31.96 11.80
CA ALA A 441 28.05 31.90 13.27
C ALA A 441 26.77 32.40 13.96
N GLY A 442 26.17 33.51 13.49
CA GLY A 442 24.92 34.00 14.07
C GLY A 442 23.73 33.05 13.88
N PHE A 443 23.70 32.31 12.77
CA PHE A 443 22.73 31.23 12.57
C PHE A 443 23.00 30.05 13.51
N THR A 444 24.27 29.62 13.63
CA THR A 444 24.67 28.54 14.55
C THR A 444 24.38 28.90 16.02
N ASP A 445 24.60 30.15 16.42
CA ASP A 445 24.29 30.62 17.78
C ASP A 445 22.80 30.52 18.09
N ARG A 446 21.94 30.89 17.12
CA ARG A 446 20.50 30.71 17.25
C ARG A 446 20.11 29.24 17.29
N LEU A 447 20.70 28.41 16.42
CA LEU A 447 20.47 26.98 16.35
C LEU A 447 20.79 26.28 17.68
N LEU A 448 21.85 26.71 18.37
CA LEU A 448 22.32 26.10 19.60
C LEU A 448 21.80 26.79 20.87
N GLN A 449 21.01 27.86 20.74
CA GLN A 449 20.61 28.74 21.84
C GLN A 449 20.07 27.97 23.05
N ASP A 450 19.33 26.88 22.80
CA ASP A 450 18.58 26.16 23.83
C ASP A 450 18.99 24.69 23.97
N VAL A 451 20.16 24.37 23.40
CA VAL A 451 20.77 23.06 23.52
C VAL A 451 21.56 22.99 24.82
N LYS A 452 21.25 22.01 25.66
CA LYS A 452 21.95 21.79 26.93
C LYS A 452 23.30 21.11 26.72
N GLY A 453 24.38 21.70 27.25
CA GLY A 453 25.72 21.09 27.28
C GLY A 453 26.82 21.99 26.68
N PRO A 454 28.08 21.52 26.68
CA PRO A 454 29.21 22.28 26.12
C PRO A 454 29.07 22.41 24.61
N ARG A 455 29.15 23.65 24.09
CA ARG A 455 29.09 23.97 22.65
C ARG A 455 30.47 23.95 21.98
N ASP A 456 31.51 24.10 22.79
CA ASP A 456 32.93 24.10 22.43
C ASP A 456 33.52 22.70 22.27
N LYS A 457 32.70 21.65 22.40
CA LYS A 457 33.11 20.25 22.25
C LYS A 457 32.37 19.55 21.12
N PRO A 458 32.99 18.54 20.49
CA PRO A 458 32.29 17.66 19.57
C PRO A 458 31.05 17.01 20.21
N PRO A 459 29.96 16.83 19.44
CA PRO A 459 29.87 17.10 18.02
C PRO A 459 29.48 18.55 17.66
N LEU A 460 29.12 19.39 18.64
CA LEU A 460 28.63 20.76 18.38
C LEU A 460 29.71 21.72 17.86
N SER A 461 30.95 21.55 18.32
CA SER A 461 32.06 22.42 17.92
C SER A 461 32.34 22.37 16.41
N PHE A 462 32.03 21.24 15.75
CA PHE A 462 32.18 21.08 14.30
C PHE A 462 31.37 22.11 13.49
N LEU A 463 30.24 22.60 14.03
CA LEU A 463 29.41 23.64 13.37
C LEU A 463 30.07 25.03 13.36
N TYR A 464 31.10 25.23 14.19
CA TYR A 464 31.89 26.47 14.24
C TYR A 464 33.28 26.29 13.62
N GLU A 465 33.90 25.12 13.79
CA GLU A 465 35.24 24.81 13.31
C GLU A 465 35.30 24.69 11.78
N LYS A 466 34.25 24.12 11.17
CA LYS A 466 34.19 23.94 9.73
C LYS A 466 33.71 25.21 9.04
N LYS A 467 34.35 25.55 7.92
CA LYS A 467 33.85 26.60 7.02
C LYS A 467 32.66 26.05 6.24
N HIS A 468 31.50 26.67 6.42
CA HIS A 468 30.29 26.33 5.66
C HIS A 468 29.98 27.42 4.64
N GLU A 469 29.95 27.02 3.37
CA GLU A 469 29.43 27.88 2.31
C GLU A 469 27.90 27.98 2.42
N VAL A 470 27.34 29.09 1.98
CA VAL A 470 25.90 29.35 2.01
C VAL A 470 25.35 29.35 0.59
N TYR A 471 24.36 28.52 0.35
CA TYR A 471 23.74 28.33 -0.96
C TYR A 471 22.23 28.44 -0.86
N PHE A 472 21.57 28.60 -2.00
CA PHE A 472 20.12 28.41 -2.07
C PHE A 472 19.78 26.94 -1.81
N THR A 473 18.91 26.70 -0.83
CA THR A 473 18.45 25.38 -0.40
C THR A 473 16.94 25.30 -0.53
N HIS A 474 16.43 24.14 -0.96
CA HIS A 474 15.01 23.81 -0.86
C HIS A 474 14.61 23.66 0.62
N SER A 475 15.47 23.07 1.44
CA SER A 475 15.31 22.87 2.89
C SER A 475 14.21 21.88 3.29
N ASP A 476 13.65 21.14 2.32
CA ASP A 476 12.65 20.10 2.56
C ASP A 476 12.60 19.06 1.42
N ILE A 477 13.78 18.53 1.07
CA ILE A 477 13.94 17.42 0.11
C ILE A 477 13.48 16.11 0.80
N HIS A 478 12.19 16.05 1.12
CA HIS A 478 11.52 14.87 1.65
C HIS A 478 11.03 13.99 0.48
N MET A 479 10.99 12.66 0.62
CA MET A 479 10.52 11.75 -0.44
C MET A 479 9.04 11.96 -0.82
N THR A 480 8.25 12.71 -0.04
CA THR A 480 6.89 13.14 -0.43
C THR A 480 6.90 14.27 -1.46
N ASN A 481 8.00 15.03 -1.49
CA ASN A 481 8.17 16.23 -2.30
C ASN A 481 8.99 15.92 -3.57
N LEU A 482 9.65 14.76 -3.61
CA LEU A 482 10.33 14.23 -4.79
C LEU A 482 9.38 13.39 -5.64
N PHE A 483 9.22 13.77 -6.90
CA PHE A 483 8.39 13.06 -7.87
C PHE A 483 9.26 12.23 -8.79
N VAL A 484 8.80 11.02 -9.11
CA VAL A 484 9.48 10.11 -10.03
C VAL A 484 8.56 9.67 -11.16
N THR A 485 9.17 9.55 -12.34
CA THR A 485 8.59 8.96 -13.54
C THR A 485 9.60 7.97 -14.09
N ARG A 486 9.20 6.72 -14.32
CA ARG A 486 10.04 5.69 -14.95
C ARG A 486 11.41 5.50 -14.25
N GLY A 487 11.42 5.48 -12.92
CA GLY A 487 12.64 5.25 -12.13
C GLY A 487 13.61 6.44 -12.14
N ARG A 488 13.19 7.61 -12.61
CA ARG A 488 13.97 8.85 -12.66
C ARG A 488 13.30 9.94 -11.85
N LEU A 489 14.10 10.83 -11.26
CA LEU A 489 13.58 12.03 -10.63
C LEU A 489 12.97 12.92 -11.72
N SER A 490 11.70 13.27 -11.59
CA SER A 490 10.95 14.03 -12.60
C SER A 490 10.49 15.39 -12.10
N GLY A 491 10.36 15.60 -10.79
CA GLY A 491 10.00 16.91 -10.26
C GLY A 491 10.15 17.08 -8.75
N VAL A 492 10.09 18.33 -8.31
CA VAL A 492 10.23 18.73 -6.89
C VAL A 492 9.16 19.77 -6.54
N ILE A 493 8.43 19.53 -5.45
CA ILE A 493 7.37 20.41 -4.93
C ILE A 493 7.67 20.90 -3.52
N ASP A 494 6.82 21.80 -3.01
CA ASP A 494 6.82 22.30 -1.63
C ASP A 494 8.00 23.21 -1.26
N TRP A 495 8.04 24.38 -1.88
CA TRP A 495 9.16 25.33 -1.81
C TRP A 495 9.04 26.34 -0.66
N GLU A 496 8.17 26.11 0.31
CA GLU A 496 7.83 27.10 1.34
C GLU A 496 8.98 27.43 2.30
N ASN A 497 9.89 26.48 2.50
CA ASN A 497 11.08 26.65 3.34
C ASN A 497 12.33 27.01 2.53
N ALA A 498 12.21 27.29 1.23
CA ALA A 498 13.37 27.60 0.40
C ALA A 498 14.03 28.93 0.80
N GLY A 499 15.35 28.99 0.70
CA GLY A 499 16.12 30.19 1.05
C GLY A 499 17.62 29.92 1.04
N PHE A 500 18.42 30.93 1.37
CA PHE A 500 19.87 30.81 1.50
C PHE A 500 20.24 30.30 2.88
N LYS A 501 20.86 29.12 2.96
CA LYS A 501 21.25 28.46 4.22
C LYS A 501 22.61 27.78 4.07
N PRO A 502 23.31 27.45 5.19
CA PRO A 502 24.54 26.68 5.15
C PRO A 502 24.36 25.37 4.36
N GLU A 503 25.36 25.00 3.57
CA GLU A 503 25.25 23.89 2.60
C GLU A 503 24.89 22.53 3.22
N TYR A 504 25.30 22.31 4.48
CA TYR A 504 24.98 21.09 5.23
C TYR A 504 23.49 21.02 5.62
N TRP A 505 22.78 22.17 5.66
CA TRP A 505 21.39 22.26 6.08
C TRP A 505 20.48 21.39 5.21
N GLU A 506 20.68 21.43 3.90
CA GLU A 506 19.91 20.61 2.95
C GLU A 506 20.07 19.10 3.23
N TYR A 507 21.29 18.66 3.55
CA TYR A 507 21.57 17.25 3.85
C TYR A 507 20.93 16.81 5.17
N ILE A 508 21.16 17.55 6.26
CA ILE A 508 20.62 17.17 7.57
C ILE A 508 19.09 17.18 7.55
N ARG A 509 18.49 18.13 6.83
CA ARG A 509 17.03 18.22 6.70
C ARG A 509 16.45 17.06 5.89
N SER A 510 17.15 16.61 4.86
CA SER A 510 16.74 15.44 4.06
C SER A 510 16.71 14.15 4.90
N LEU A 511 17.61 14.01 5.88
CA LEU A 511 17.71 12.81 6.73
C LEU A 511 16.85 12.86 8.01
N TRP A 512 16.52 14.06 8.49
CA TRP A 512 15.73 14.27 9.71
C TRP A 512 14.50 13.36 9.88
N PRO A 513 13.66 13.14 8.85
CA PRO A 513 12.43 12.35 8.97
C PRO A 513 12.67 10.83 8.99
N TYR A 514 13.85 10.36 8.55
CA TYR A 514 14.07 8.95 8.19
C TYR A 514 15.02 8.22 9.12
N GLY A 515 15.77 8.93 9.97
CA GLY A 515 16.63 8.35 11.00
C GLY A 515 17.57 7.27 10.46
N ALA A 516 17.25 5.99 10.75
CA ALA A 516 18.07 4.84 10.38
C ALA A 516 17.67 4.17 9.04
N ASP A 517 16.69 4.68 8.30
CA ASP A 517 16.20 4.03 7.05
C ASP A 517 17.31 3.85 6.01
N LYS A 518 17.52 2.59 5.59
CA LYS A 518 18.61 2.20 4.69
C LYS A 518 18.48 2.83 3.31
N ARG A 519 17.25 2.94 2.77
CA ARG A 519 17.00 3.47 1.42
C ARG A 519 17.17 4.98 1.39
N ALA A 520 16.68 5.68 2.41
CA ALA A 520 16.90 7.12 2.58
C ALA A 520 18.39 7.43 2.71
N LYS A 521 19.12 6.71 3.56
CA LYS A 521 20.58 6.86 3.69
C LYS A 521 21.30 6.62 2.36
N PHE A 522 20.91 5.60 1.61
CA PHE A 522 21.50 5.32 0.30
C PHE A 522 21.20 6.44 -0.72
N LEU A 523 19.95 6.89 -0.80
CA LEU A 523 19.52 7.96 -1.70
C LEU A 523 20.27 9.26 -1.43
N TYR A 524 20.22 9.74 -0.18
CA TYR A 524 20.84 11.01 0.18
C TYR A 524 22.36 10.90 0.28
N GLY A 525 22.90 9.76 0.69
CA GLY A 525 24.34 9.47 0.58
C GLY A 525 24.83 9.55 -0.86
N THR A 526 24.06 9.04 -1.82
CA THR A 526 24.37 9.19 -3.25
C THR A 526 24.29 10.65 -3.71
N ALA A 527 23.29 11.40 -3.25
CA ALA A 527 23.06 12.78 -3.68
C ALA A 527 24.07 13.80 -3.13
N PHE A 528 24.50 13.63 -1.88
CA PHE A 528 25.36 14.58 -1.16
C PHE A 528 26.81 14.08 -1.01
N GLY A 529 27.05 12.77 -1.15
CA GLY A 529 28.30 12.12 -0.79
C GLY A 529 28.54 12.08 0.72
N ASP A 530 29.76 11.73 1.13
CA ASP A 530 30.15 11.59 2.54
C ASP A 530 30.56 12.92 3.21
N LYS A 531 29.99 14.05 2.79
CA LYS A 531 30.51 15.39 3.11
C LYS A 531 30.13 15.95 4.49
N TYR A 532 28.98 15.53 5.03
CA TYR A 532 28.33 16.24 6.15
C TYR A 532 28.02 15.31 7.34
N LYS A 533 28.87 14.31 7.57
CA LYS A 533 28.66 13.31 8.62
C LYS A 533 28.75 13.93 10.01
N GLU A 534 29.74 14.77 10.27
CA GLU A 534 29.94 15.43 11.56
C GLU A 534 28.80 16.42 11.86
N GLU A 535 28.33 17.16 10.86
CA GLU A 535 27.20 18.08 10.97
C GLU A 535 25.91 17.32 11.26
N TYR A 536 25.74 16.12 10.70
CA TYR A 536 24.62 15.23 11.04
C TYR A 536 24.74 14.65 12.45
N GLU A 537 25.95 14.34 12.94
CA GLU A 537 26.16 13.94 14.34
C GLU A 537 25.83 15.08 15.31
N ALA A 538 26.23 16.32 14.97
CA ALA A 538 25.85 17.52 15.71
C ALA A 538 24.32 17.68 15.74
N GLU A 539 23.66 17.44 14.62
CA GLU A 539 22.21 17.48 14.51
C GLU A 539 21.51 16.49 15.44
N LEU A 540 21.94 15.23 15.41
CA LEU A 540 21.39 14.19 16.29
C LEU A 540 21.62 14.52 17.77
N TYR A 541 22.74 15.18 18.10
CA TYR A 541 23.02 15.65 19.45
C TYR A 541 22.06 16.77 19.88
N ILE A 542 21.80 17.74 18.99
CA ILE A 542 20.83 18.82 19.24
C ILE A 542 19.44 18.24 19.52
N LEU A 543 18.96 17.33 18.66
CA LEU A 543 17.63 16.72 18.79
C LEU A 543 17.44 15.99 20.13
N LYS A 544 18.49 15.35 20.66
CA LYS A 544 18.43 14.64 21.95
C LYS A 544 18.43 15.56 23.17
N ARG A 545 18.81 16.84 23.03
CA ARG A 545 19.12 17.73 24.17
C ARG A 545 18.43 19.09 24.13
N CYS A 546 17.59 19.32 23.13
CA CYS A 546 16.80 20.53 22.99
C CYS A 546 15.39 20.27 23.52
N SER A 547 14.99 20.97 24.59
CA SER A 547 13.79 20.65 25.38
C SER A 547 12.45 20.90 24.70
N TRP A 548 12.42 21.48 23.51
CA TRP A 548 11.22 21.69 22.71
C TRP A 548 11.18 20.86 21.42
N LEU A 549 12.27 20.16 21.09
CA LEU A 549 12.32 19.22 19.97
C LEU A 549 11.97 17.79 20.42
N LEU A 550 12.00 17.55 21.73
CA LEU A 550 11.45 16.38 22.43
C LEU A 550 10.02 16.67 22.85
#